data_AF-A0A673YSH7-F1
#
_entry.id   AF-A0A673YSH7-F1
#
_cell.length_a   1.000
_cell.length_b   1.000
_cell.length_c   1.000
_cell.angle_alpha   90.00
_cell.angle_beta   90.00
_cell.angle_gamma   90.00
#
_symmetry.space_group_name_H-M   'P 1'
#
loop_
_entity.id
_entity.type
_entity.pdbx_description
1 polymer ?
#
loop_
_entity_poly.entity_id
_entity_poly.type
_entity_poly.pdbx_seq_one_letter_code
_entity_poly.pdbx_strand_id
1 'polypeptide(L)'
;MYFFLFNDIEFKPLFREETPVTHLYFGRTVSKAMLGHIGLHCPRREELVVCANGLQPLDEELFRIAERYNSLGFVEFVKTCGKRLTQLFIMEEVLVPDDDYSDIEQLHTKGSKHLGCMWYPDMMPT
;
A
#
# COMPACT_ATOMS: atom_id res chain seq x y z
N MET A 1 -10.30 -15.23 -8.02
CA MET A 1 -11.41 -14.41 -8.53
C MET A 1 -10.87 -13.02 -8.80
N TYR A 2 -11.07 -12.49 -10.01
CA TYR A 2 -10.53 -11.19 -10.43
C TYR A 2 -11.66 -10.16 -10.55
N PHE A 3 -11.43 -8.94 -10.07
CA PHE A 3 -12.36 -7.82 -10.21
C PHE A 3 -11.71 -6.70 -11.02
N PHE A 4 -12.43 -6.18 -12.01
CA PHE A 4 -12.04 -5.02 -12.81
C PHE A 4 -13.15 -3.98 -12.70
N LEU A 5 -12.84 -2.79 -12.18
CA LEU A 5 -13.83 -1.80 -11.75
C LEU A 5 -13.43 -0.40 -12.25
N PHE A 6 -14.41 0.39 -12.69
CA PHE A 6 -14.17 1.60 -13.49
C PHE A 6 -14.31 2.93 -12.73
N ASN A 7 -15.06 2.98 -11.61
CA ASN A 7 -15.38 4.23 -10.89
C ASN A 7 -15.55 4.06 -9.36
N ASP A 8 -15.23 5.12 -8.61
CA ASP A 8 -15.27 5.13 -7.13
C ASP A 8 -16.67 4.89 -6.51
N ILE A 9 -17.73 5.30 -7.20
CA ILE A 9 -19.13 5.13 -6.76
C ILE A 9 -19.54 3.65 -6.75
N GLU A 10 -18.95 2.84 -7.63
CA GLU A 10 -19.22 1.41 -7.78
C GLU A 10 -18.57 0.57 -6.67
N PHE A 11 -17.62 1.14 -5.90
CA PHE A 11 -16.99 0.41 -4.80
C PHE A 11 -17.84 0.34 -3.54
N LYS A 12 -18.83 1.23 -3.35
CA LYS A 12 -19.63 1.30 -2.11
C LYS A 12 -20.17 -0.03 -1.59
N PRO A 13 -20.69 -0.97 -2.42
CA PRO A 13 -21.17 -2.25 -1.93
C PRO A 13 -20.07 -3.30 -1.71
N LEU A 14 -18.86 -3.09 -2.23
CA LEU A 14 -17.79 -4.07 -2.20
C LEU A 14 -17.03 -4.05 -0.86
N PHE A 15 -16.50 -5.21 -0.49
CA PHE A 15 -15.65 -5.39 0.70
C PHE A 15 -16.27 -4.86 2.00
N ARG A 16 -17.59 -4.98 2.15
CA ARG A 16 -18.30 -4.70 3.42
C ARG A 16 -18.30 -5.90 4.37
N GLU A 17 -18.07 -7.07 3.83
CA GLU A 17 -18.03 -8.36 4.52
C GLU A 17 -16.73 -9.07 4.13
N GLU A 18 -16.35 -10.09 4.91
CA GLU A 18 -15.16 -10.89 4.62
C GLU A 18 -15.21 -11.44 3.19
N THR A 19 -14.30 -10.96 2.35
CA THR A 19 -14.25 -11.28 0.94
C THR A 19 -12.95 -12.05 0.68
N PRO A 20 -13.02 -13.28 0.12
CA PRO A 20 -11.84 -14.12 -0.10
C PRO A 20 -11.07 -13.71 -1.37
N VAL A 21 -10.81 -12.42 -1.53
CA VAL A 21 -10.04 -11.88 -2.66
C VAL A 21 -8.55 -12.03 -2.38
N THR A 22 -7.81 -12.47 -3.40
CA THR A 22 -6.36 -12.68 -3.30
C THR A 22 -5.59 -11.63 -4.10
N HIS A 23 -6.12 -11.16 -5.23
CA HIS A 23 -5.46 -10.20 -6.12
C HIS A 23 -6.41 -9.04 -6.42
N LEU A 24 -5.95 -7.80 -6.18
CA LEU A 24 -6.72 -6.58 -6.43
C LEU A 24 -5.89 -5.59 -7.25
N TYR A 25 -6.48 -5.11 -8.34
CA TYR A 25 -5.86 -4.12 -9.23
C TYR A 25 -6.81 -2.93 -9.43
N PHE A 26 -6.41 -1.77 -8.93
CA PHE A 26 -7.10 -0.51 -9.15
C PHE A 26 -6.39 0.29 -10.25
N GLY A 27 -6.79 0.06 -11.51
CA GLY A 27 -6.17 0.70 -12.68
C GLY A 27 -6.50 2.17 -12.91
N ARG A 28 -7.23 2.80 -11.98
CA ARG A 28 -7.57 4.23 -11.98
C ARG A 28 -7.37 4.77 -10.56
N THR A 29 -8.38 5.42 -10.01
CA THR A 29 -8.38 5.90 -8.63
C THR A 29 -9.07 4.91 -7.71
N VAL A 30 -8.58 4.83 -6.48
CA VAL A 30 -9.26 4.20 -5.36
C VAL A 30 -9.30 5.19 -4.20
N SER A 31 -10.44 5.29 -3.52
CA SER A 31 -10.53 6.12 -2.33
C SER A 31 -9.80 5.54 -1.11
N LYS A 32 -9.30 6.42 -0.24
CA LYS A 32 -8.76 6.08 1.09
C LYS A 32 -9.69 5.17 1.90
N ALA A 33 -10.98 5.48 1.95
CA ALA A 33 -11.97 4.67 2.66
C ALA A 33 -12.04 3.23 2.13
N MET A 34 -11.96 3.05 0.82
CA MET A 34 -11.98 1.74 0.17
C MET A 34 -10.74 0.91 0.52
N LEU A 35 -9.55 1.52 0.51
CA LEU A 35 -8.32 0.87 0.98
C LEU A 35 -8.44 0.44 2.46
N GLY A 36 -9.06 1.27 3.28
CA GLY A 36 -9.35 0.95 4.68
C GLY A 36 -10.28 -0.26 4.83
N HIS A 37 -11.32 -0.37 3.99
CA HIS A 37 -12.21 -1.53 3.95
C HIS A 37 -11.49 -2.80 3.49
N ILE A 38 -10.62 -2.69 2.48
CA ILE A 38 -9.81 -3.82 2.00
C ILE A 38 -8.89 -4.35 3.12
N GLY A 39 -8.29 -3.46 3.90
CA GLY A 39 -7.50 -3.85 5.07
C GLY A 39 -8.31 -4.60 6.14
N LEU A 40 -9.61 -4.32 6.27
CA LEU A 40 -10.47 -4.95 7.28
C LEU A 40 -11.13 -6.25 6.81
N HIS A 41 -11.45 -6.34 5.52
CA HIS A 41 -12.37 -7.35 5.01
C HIS A 41 -11.73 -8.33 4.03
N CYS A 42 -10.45 -8.17 3.68
CA CYS A 42 -9.75 -9.03 2.71
C CYS A 42 -8.53 -9.73 3.33
N PRO A 43 -8.72 -10.75 4.20
CA PRO A 43 -7.62 -11.39 4.94
C PRO A 43 -6.74 -12.31 4.08
N ARG A 44 -7.19 -12.70 2.89
CA ARG A 44 -6.47 -13.63 1.99
C ARG A 44 -5.67 -12.93 0.89
N ARG A 45 -5.39 -11.63 1.05
CA ARG A 45 -4.77 -10.83 0.00
C ARG A 45 -3.29 -11.19 -0.18
N GLU A 46 -2.93 -11.50 -1.41
CA GLU A 46 -1.57 -11.80 -1.85
C GLU A 46 -0.98 -10.61 -2.62
N GLU A 47 -1.78 -9.96 -3.47
CA GLU A 47 -1.34 -8.82 -4.30
C GLU A 47 -2.34 -7.66 -4.26
N LEU A 48 -1.81 -6.44 -4.10
CA LEU A 48 -2.56 -5.19 -4.19
C LEU A 48 -1.79 -4.19 -5.05
N VAL A 49 -2.41 -3.73 -6.12
CA VAL A 49 -1.85 -2.67 -6.97
C VAL A 49 -2.84 -1.52 -7.04
N VAL A 50 -2.34 -0.32 -6.78
CA VAL A 50 -3.11 0.92 -6.77
C VAL A 50 -2.41 1.90 -7.69
N CYS A 51 -3.07 2.30 -8.78
CA CYS A 51 -2.51 3.25 -9.73
C CYS A 51 -2.56 4.69 -9.19
N ALA A 52 -3.68 5.09 -8.58
CA ALA A 52 -3.82 6.41 -7.99
C ALA A 52 -4.75 6.39 -6.76
N ASN A 53 -4.50 7.30 -5.83
CA ASN A 53 -5.38 7.67 -4.72
C ASN A 53 -5.46 9.20 -4.64
N GLY A 54 -6.37 9.72 -3.80
CA GLY A 54 -6.42 11.15 -3.49
C GLY A 54 -5.18 11.67 -2.76
N LEU A 55 -5.18 12.97 -2.47
CA LEU A 55 -4.06 13.72 -1.88
C LEU A 55 -3.79 13.42 -0.39
N GLN A 56 -4.53 12.49 0.20
CA GLN A 56 -4.42 12.19 1.63
C GLN A 56 -3.37 11.10 1.87
N PRO A 57 -2.52 11.23 2.92
CA PRO A 57 -1.64 10.15 3.34
C PRO A 57 -2.41 8.86 3.64
N LEU A 58 -1.79 7.73 3.31
CA LEU A 58 -2.37 6.39 3.37
C LEU A 58 -1.80 5.51 4.51
N ASP A 59 -1.10 6.10 5.48
CA ASP A 59 -0.41 5.34 6.53
C ASP A 59 -1.34 4.40 7.30
N GLU A 60 -2.53 4.88 7.66
CA GLU A 60 -3.54 4.09 8.36
C GLU A 60 -4.08 2.93 7.50
N GLU A 61 -4.27 3.16 6.21
CA GLU A 61 -4.77 2.16 5.28
C GLU A 61 -3.73 1.08 5.03
N LEU A 62 -2.48 1.47 4.74
CA LEU A 62 -1.34 0.55 4.59
C LEU A 62 -1.16 -0.32 5.84
N PHE A 63 -1.38 0.26 7.00
CA PHE A 63 -1.33 -0.43 8.27
C PHE A 63 -2.45 -1.45 8.47
N ARG A 64 -3.70 -1.09 8.17
CA ARG A 64 -4.82 -2.05 8.21
C ARG A 64 -4.56 -3.20 7.25
N ILE A 65 -4.01 -2.88 6.07
CA ILE A 65 -3.56 -3.83 5.06
C ILE A 65 -2.45 -4.75 5.61
N ALA A 66 -1.55 -4.25 6.46
CA ALA A 66 -0.47 -5.02 7.09
C ALA A 66 -0.88 -5.81 8.35
N GLU A 67 -2.15 -5.70 8.77
CA GLU A 67 -2.78 -6.42 9.89
C GLU A 67 -2.11 -6.21 11.26
N ARG A 68 -1.66 -4.99 11.59
CA ARG A 68 -1.14 -4.68 12.94
C ARG A 68 -1.76 -3.42 13.54
N TYR A 69 -1.60 -3.27 14.85
CA TYR A 69 -1.94 -2.09 15.64
C TYR A 69 -0.63 -1.44 16.15
N ASN A 70 -0.38 -0.13 15.94
CA ASN A 70 0.69 0.73 16.49
C ASN A 70 1.93 1.14 15.63
N SER A 71 1.82 1.35 14.31
CA SER A 71 2.95 1.90 13.55
C SER A 71 2.50 2.71 12.33
N LEU A 72 2.96 3.95 12.21
CA LEU A 72 2.62 4.88 11.12
C LEU A 72 3.82 4.99 10.19
N GLY A 73 3.59 4.94 8.88
CA GLY A 73 4.62 5.22 7.86
C GLY A 73 5.12 4.03 7.06
N PHE A 74 5.84 4.34 5.98
CA PHE A 74 6.37 3.38 5.01
C PHE A 74 7.35 2.38 5.63
N VAL A 75 8.32 2.85 6.41
CA VAL A 75 9.37 1.98 6.97
C VAL A 75 8.76 0.94 7.91
N GLU A 76 7.81 1.37 8.72
CA GLU A 76 7.02 0.56 9.64
C GLU A 76 6.17 -0.48 8.90
N PHE A 77 5.54 -0.09 7.79
CA PHE A 77 4.82 -1.01 6.91
C PHE A 77 5.75 -2.09 6.35
N VAL A 78 6.91 -1.69 5.79
CA VAL A 78 7.89 -2.62 5.24
C VAL A 78 8.46 -3.54 6.32
N LYS A 79 8.71 -3.02 7.52
CA LYS A 79 9.14 -3.82 8.67
C LYS A 79 8.09 -4.83 9.11
N THR A 80 6.81 -4.46 9.05
CA THR A 80 5.68 -5.31 9.45
C THR A 80 5.39 -6.42 8.45
N CYS A 81 5.43 -6.10 7.17
CA CYS A 81 5.25 -7.10 6.12
C CYS A 81 6.52 -7.95 5.96
N GLY A 82 7.69 -7.30 6.04
CA GLY A 82 9.01 -7.92 6.01
C GLY A 82 9.20 -8.79 4.78
N LYS A 83 9.74 -9.99 4.99
CA LYS A 83 9.98 -10.99 3.93
C LYS A 83 8.71 -11.52 3.25
N ARG A 84 7.51 -11.17 3.74
CA ARG A 84 6.25 -11.48 3.04
C ARG A 84 6.08 -10.64 1.77
N LEU A 85 6.72 -9.46 1.69
CA LEU A 85 6.77 -8.67 0.47
C LEU A 85 7.84 -9.24 -0.44
N THR A 86 7.43 -10.07 -1.39
CA THR A 86 8.31 -10.56 -2.48
C THR A 86 8.51 -9.48 -3.54
N GLN A 87 7.53 -8.60 -3.71
CA GLN A 87 7.54 -7.47 -4.63
C GLN A 87 6.99 -6.23 -3.92
N LEU A 88 7.62 -5.09 -4.16
CA LEU A 88 7.20 -3.79 -3.64
C LEU A 88 7.58 -2.73 -4.67
N PHE A 89 6.58 -2.12 -5.29
CA PHE A 89 6.75 -1.05 -6.26
C PHE A 89 6.06 0.20 -5.73
N ILE A 90 6.82 1.29 -5.58
CA ILE A 90 6.32 2.58 -5.12
C ILE A 90 7.00 3.65 -5.95
N MET A 91 6.21 4.57 -6.48
CA MET A 91 6.71 5.74 -7.18
C MET A 91 7.29 6.75 -6.18
N GLU A 92 8.45 7.34 -6.48
CA GLU A 92 9.15 8.27 -5.57
C GLU A 92 8.25 9.40 -5.07
N GLU A 93 7.41 9.96 -5.95
CA GLU A 93 6.49 11.05 -5.63
C GLU A 93 5.39 10.69 -4.61
N VAL A 94 5.21 9.40 -4.32
CA VAL A 94 4.26 8.91 -3.30
C VAL A 94 4.87 8.97 -1.90
N LEU A 95 6.20 8.95 -1.79
CA LEU A 95 6.90 9.00 -0.52
C LEU A 95 7.00 10.46 -0.04
N VAL A 96 6.49 10.70 1.16
CA VAL A 96 6.56 12.01 1.81
C VAL A 96 7.56 11.91 2.97
N PRO A 97 8.68 12.65 2.95
CA PRO A 97 9.61 12.73 4.07
C PRO A 97 8.94 13.23 5.35
N ASP A 98 9.38 12.74 6.49
CA ASP A 98 8.93 13.15 7.82
C ASP A 98 10.14 13.55 8.71
N ASP A 99 9.87 13.86 9.97
CA ASP A 99 10.91 14.27 10.93
C ASP A 99 11.92 13.14 11.22
N ASP A 100 11.52 11.88 11.05
CA ASP A 100 12.36 10.70 11.29
C ASP A 100 13.20 10.31 10.06
N TYR A 101 12.71 10.66 8.86
CA TYR A 101 13.33 10.36 7.57
C TYR A 101 13.29 11.59 6.65
N SER A 102 14.39 12.36 6.70
CA SER A 102 14.50 13.66 6.03
C SER A 102 14.72 13.59 4.51
N ASP A 103 15.09 12.44 3.97
CA ASP A 103 15.30 12.23 2.54
C ASP A 103 14.90 10.82 2.07
N ILE A 104 14.76 10.66 0.75
CA ILE A 104 14.41 9.40 0.11
C ILE A 104 15.53 8.35 0.24
N GLU A 105 16.80 8.76 0.33
CA GLU A 105 17.93 7.82 0.46
C GLU A 105 17.88 7.04 1.79
N GLN A 106 17.49 7.71 2.86
CA GLN A 106 17.27 7.12 4.17
C GLN A 106 16.11 6.12 4.14
N LEU A 107 14.99 6.46 3.47
CA LEU A 107 13.86 5.56 3.27
C LEU A 107 14.26 4.32 2.47
N HIS A 108 14.98 4.48 1.35
CA HIS A 108 15.55 3.39 0.57
C HIS A 108 16.41 2.46 1.44
N THR A 109 17.30 3.03 2.24
CA THR A 109 18.29 2.26 3.03
C THR A 109 17.58 1.43 4.09
N LYS A 110 16.57 2.01 4.75
CA LYS A 110 15.79 1.35 5.80
C LYS A 110 14.82 0.32 5.22
N GLY A 111 14.13 0.67 4.13
CA GLY A 111 13.26 -0.24 3.38
C GLY A 111 14.02 -1.48 2.92
N SER A 112 15.16 -1.29 2.26
CA SER A 112 16.05 -2.38 1.82
C SER A 112 16.49 -3.29 2.97
N LYS A 113 16.88 -2.70 4.11
CA LYS A 113 17.25 -3.47 5.30
C LYS A 113 16.12 -4.37 5.81
N HIS A 114 14.87 -3.89 5.79
CA HIS A 114 13.72 -4.64 6.26
C HIS A 114 13.20 -5.69 5.26
N LEU A 115 13.33 -5.42 3.96
CA LEU A 115 13.03 -6.39 2.90
C LEU A 115 14.09 -7.50 2.81
N GLY A 116 15.34 -7.19 3.14
CA GLY A 116 16.47 -8.10 3.01
C GLY A 116 17.01 -8.22 1.57
N CYS A 117 16.60 -7.30 0.69
CA CYS A 117 17.10 -7.13 -0.66
C CYS A 117 17.24 -5.62 -0.96
N MET A 118 17.99 -5.28 -2.01
CA MET A 118 18.06 -3.89 -2.48
C MET A 118 16.70 -3.50 -3.06
N TRP A 119 16.16 -2.36 -2.62
CA TRP A 119 14.89 -1.80 -3.04
C TRP A 119 15.00 -0.30 -3.20
N TYR A 120 14.56 0.24 -4.33
CA TYR A 120 14.48 1.67 -4.61
C TYR A 120 13.06 2.03 -5.04
N PRO A 121 12.58 3.26 -4.76
CA PRO A 121 11.38 3.75 -5.40
C PRO A 121 11.62 3.85 -6.91
N ASP A 122 10.56 3.62 -7.68
CA ASP A 122 10.56 3.83 -9.10
C ASP A 122 10.56 5.34 -9.40
N MET A 123 11.14 5.74 -10.52
CA MET A 123 11.15 7.12 -11.01
C MET A 123 10.57 7.20 -12.41
N MET A 124 9.86 8.28 -12.71
CA MET A 124 9.48 8.61 -14.08
C MET A 124 10.70 9.20 -14.82
N PRO A 125 10.97 8.77 -16.07
CA PRO A 125 11.99 9.42 -16.90
C PRO A 125 11.65 10.90 -17.11
N THR A 126 12.66 11.76 -17.03
CA THR A 126 12.54 13.21 -17.23
C THR A 126 12.80 13.65 -18.66
#